data_AF-A0A371CHY0-F1
#
_entry.id   AF-A0A371CHY0-F1
#
_cell.length_a   1.000
_cell.length_b   1.000
_cell.length_c   1.000
_cell.angle_alpha   90.00
_cell.angle_beta   90.00
_cell.angle_gamma   90.00
#
_symmetry.space_group_name_H-M   'P 1'
#
loop_
_entity.id
_entity.type
_entity.pdbx_description
1 polymer ?
#
loop_
_entity_poly.entity_id
_entity_poly.type
_entity_poly.pdbx_seq_one_letter_code
_entity_poly.pdbx_strand_id
1 'polypeptide(L)'
;MHNCPHHQAVYTCLSRGATLDGTIIVQPFDVTKLTGGISGSLRQEFRELELLDEVTRLRHLEQISSKVVGITRNELIHSFRQWKGESFTPAATHDALKWSSKDPFPIDKPVKDTSWTVIAKPKESKVDSQPKSQKKKSIKYDTISLIPAKGSQALHKIGNTTEKHKKVKRIKASQPPAGQSFRGFQWDSVNHSCAYDSILVILLALYEDCKESWEANVAIQS
;
A
#
# COMPACT_ATOMS: atom_id res chain seq x y z
N MET A 1 17.50 -14.37 9.87
CA MET A 1 16.07 -14.14 10.19
C MET A 1 15.78 -13.95 11.67
N HIS A 2 16.80 -13.92 12.54
CA HIS A 2 16.64 -13.66 13.97
C HIS A 2 15.90 -12.34 14.26
N ASN A 3 16.21 -11.28 13.51
CA ASN A 3 15.61 -9.94 13.68
C ASN A 3 14.23 -9.75 13.02
N CYS A 4 13.60 -10.80 12.50
CA CYS A 4 12.27 -10.70 11.90
C CYS A 4 11.20 -10.74 13.04
N PRO A 5 10.42 -9.66 13.25
CA PRO A 5 9.48 -9.60 14.38
C PRO A 5 8.26 -10.51 14.20
N HIS A 6 7.78 -10.73 12.98
CA HIS A 6 6.56 -11.48 12.68
C HIS A 6 6.65 -12.26 11.36
N HIS A 7 5.66 -13.15 11.12
CA HIS A 7 5.57 -14.00 9.93
C HIS A 7 5.82 -13.25 8.62
N GLN A 8 5.14 -12.11 8.39
CA GLN A 8 5.31 -11.34 7.15
C GLN A 8 6.75 -10.83 6.95
N ALA A 9 7.49 -10.49 8.01
CA ALA A 9 8.89 -10.09 7.90
C ALA A 9 9.78 -11.29 7.51
N VAL A 10 9.51 -12.47 8.05
CA VAL A 10 10.20 -13.71 7.68
C VAL A 10 9.93 -14.03 6.20
N TYR A 11 8.65 -14.01 5.78
CA TYR A 11 8.25 -14.20 4.39
C TYR A 11 8.95 -13.21 3.46
N THR A 12 8.92 -11.91 3.80
CA THR A 12 9.57 -10.86 2.98
C THR A 12 11.07 -11.11 2.84
N CYS A 13 11.74 -11.54 3.91
CA CYS A 13 13.15 -11.89 3.85
C CYS A 13 13.41 -13.12 2.97
N LEU A 14 12.57 -14.16 3.05
CA LEU A 14 12.69 -15.37 2.23
C LEU A 14 12.38 -15.11 0.76
N SER A 15 11.37 -14.28 0.46
CA SER A 15 10.95 -13.95 -0.90
C SER A 15 11.98 -13.13 -1.69
N ARG A 16 13.04 -12.63 -1.03
CA ARG A 16 14.19 -12.02 -1.71
C ARG A 16 15.22 -13.04 -2.20
N GLY A 17 15.14 -14.29 -1.74
CA GLY A 17 15.93 -15.38 -2.28
C GLY A 17 15.42 -15.77 -3.67
N ALA A 18 16.33 -15.97 -4.63
CA ALA A 18 15.95 -16.36 -5.98
C ALA A 18 15.53 -17.83 -6.08
N THR A 19 16.18 -18.71 -5.31
CA THR A 19 15.90 -20.15 -5.25
C THR A 19 16.11 -20.67 -3.84
N LEU A 20 15.47 -21.81 -3.52
CA LEU A 20 15.67 -22.50 -2.24
C LEU A 20 17.15 -22.89 -2.05
N ASP A 21 17.74 -23.53 -3.07
CA ASP A 21 19.14 -23.98 -3.06
C ASP A 21 20.14 -22.82 -2.94
N GLY A 22 19.78 -21.65 -3.47
CA GLY A 22 20.60 -20.43 -3.39
C GLY A 22 20.42 -19.64 -2.09
N THR A 23 19.55 -20.09 -1.17
CA THR A 23 19.22 -19.35 0.05
C THR A 23 19.87 -20.00 1.28
N ILE A 24 20.81 -19.29 1.91
CA ILE A 24 21.49 -19.75 3.13
C ILE A 24 20.96 -19.01 4.36
N ILE A 25 20.58 -19.76 5.39
CA ILE A 25 20.16 -19.22 6.68
C ILE A 25 21.32 -19.30 7.69
N VAL A 26 21.98 -18.16 7.92
CA VAL A 26 23.20 -18.08 8.76
C VAL A 26 22.89 -18.14 10.26
N GLN A 27 21.70 -17.72 10.69
CA GLN A 27 21.33 -17.63 12.10
C GLN A 27 20.05 -18.40 12.40
N PRO A 28 19.94 -19.01 13.59
CA PRO A 28 18.70 -19.65 14.02
C PRO A 28 17.56 -18.64 14.04
N PHE A 29 16.36 -19.12 13.74
CA PHE A 29 15.14 -18.33 13.75
C PHE A 29 14.06 -19.09 14.51
N ASP A 30 13.07 -18.34 14.98
CA ASP A 30 11.93 -18.89 15.68
C ASP A 30 10.96 -19.52 14.68
N VAL A 31 10.85 -20.85 14.74
CA VAL A 31 10.00 -21.65 13.84
C VAL A 31 8.52 -21.32 14.04
N THR A 32 8.11 -20.89 15.24
CA THR A 32 6.71 -20.52 15.50
C THR A 32 6.27 -19.31 14.66
N LYS A 33 7.19 -18.47 14.20
CA LYS A 33 6.89 -17.37 13.28
C LYS A 33 6.57 -17.84 11.86
N LEU A 34 6.91 -19.09 11.51
CA LEU A 34 6.54 -19.73 10.24
C LEU A 34 5.31 -20.63 10.41
N THR A 35 5.20 -21.36 11.54
CA THR A 35 4.17 -22.39 11.74
C THR A 35 3.00 -21.94 12.62
N GLY A 36 3.07 -20.77 13.25
CA GLY A 36 2.05 -20.23 14.17
C GLY A 36 0.78 -19.71 13.51
N GLY A 37 0.62 -19.95 12.20
CA GLY A 37 -0.53 -19.51 11.43
C GLY A 37 -0.52 -18.01 11.12
N ILE A 38 -1.55 -17.60 10.40
CA ILE A 38 -1.70 -16.23 9.92
C ILE A 38 -2.47 -15.36 10.93
N SER A 39 -2.08 -14.09 11.06
CA SER A 39 -2.76 -13.13 11.92
C SER A 39 -4.22 -12.94 11.50
N GLY A 40 -5.11 -12.60 12.45
CA GLY A 40 -6.54 -12.49 12.20
C GLY A 40 -6.90 -11.47 11.10
N SER A 41 -6.29 -10.28 11.14
CA SER A 41 -6.53 -9.25 10.12
C SER A 41 -6.08 -9.69 8.73
N LEU A 42 -4.91 -10.31 8.61
CA LEU A 42 -4.40 -10.78 7.33
C LEU A 42 -5.21 -11.98 6.82
N ARG A 43 -5.68 -12.86 7.72
CA ARG A 43 -6.61 -13.94 7.37
C ARG A 43 -7.90 -13.40 6.76
N GLN A 44 -8.45 -12.35 7.37
CA GLN A 44 -9.64 -11.67 6.88
C GLN A 44 -9.41 -11.12 5.47
N GLU A 45 -8.29 -10.42 5.23
CA GLU A 45 -7.96 -9.91 3.89
C GLU A 45 -7.91 -11.04 2.84
N PHE A 46 -7.27 -12.17 3.16
CA PHE A 46 -7.24 -13.31 2.23
C PHE A 46 -8.63 -13.92 2.00
N ARG A 47 -9.47 -14.05 3.03
CA ARG A 47 -10.86 -14.52 2.87
C ARG A 47 -11.67 -13.58 1.98
N GLU A 48 -11.47 -12.28 2.13
CA GLU A 48 -12.12 -11.25 1.32
C GLU A 48 -11.67 -11.31 -0.14
N LEU A 49 -10.38 -11.55 -0.39
CA LEU A 49 -9.85 -11.77 -1.74
C LEU A 49 -10.44 -13.03 -2.40
N GLU A 50 -10.57 -14.14 -1.69
CA GLU A 50 -11.21 -15.37 -2.20
C GLU A 50 -12.67 -15.12 -2.64
N LEU A 51 -13.41 -14.31 -1.88
CA LEU A 51 -14.78 -13.93 -2.27
C LEU A 51 -14.80 -13.04 -3.51
N LEU A 52 -13.85 -12.10 -3.63
CA LEU A 52 -13.75 -11.24 -4.80
C LEU A 52 -13.33 -12.00 -6.06
N ASP A 53 -12.47 -13.00 -5.92
CA ASP A 53 -12.09 -13.88 -7.02
C ASP A 53 -13.31 -14.67 -7.51
N GLU A 54 -14.09 -15.25 -6.58
CA GLU A 54 -15.32 -15.95 -6.91
C GLU A 54 -16.38 -15.04 -7.55
N VAL A 55 -16.50 -13.78 -7.09
CA VAL A 55 -17.34 -12.76 -7.73
C VAL A 55 -16.88 -12.51 -9.17
N THR A 56 -15.57 -12.39 -9.38
CA THR A 56 -14.98 -12.15 -10.71
C THR A 56 -15.23 -13.32 -11.64
N ARG A 57 -15.04 -14.56 -11.15
CA ARG A 57 -15.35 -15.79 -11.88
C ARG A 57 -16.83 -15.86 -12.27
N LEU A 58 -17.76 -15.57 -11.35
CA LEU A 58 -19.20 -15.60 -11.62
C LEU A 58 -19.65 -14.50 -12.58
N ARG A 59 -19.00 -13.32 -12.56
CA ARG A 59 -19.23 -12.26 -13.54
C ARG A 59 -18.80 -12.70 -14.93
N HIS A 60 -17.62 -13.31 -15.05
CA HIS A 60 -17.12 -13.82 -16.33
C HIS A 60 -18.03 -14.89 -16.92
N LEU A 61 -18.62 -15.74 -16.07
CA LEU A 61 -19.58 -16.78 -16.48
C LEU A 61 -21.02 -16.27 -16.64
N GLU A 62 -21.28 -14.98 -16.42
CA GLU A 62 -22.62 -14.38 -16.44
C GLU A 62 -23.63 -15.03 -15.47
N GLN A 63 -23.14 -15.69 -14.41
CA GLN A 63 -23.95 -16.39 -13.40
C GLN A 63 -24.21 -15.57 -12.14
N ILE A 64 -23.74 -14.33 -12.10
CA ILE A 64 -23.90 -13.45 -10.95
C ILE A 64 -25.30 -12.84 -10.91
N SER A 65 -25.90 -12.80 -9.72
CA SER A 65 -27.20 -12.16 -9.51
C SER A 65 -27.10 -10.64 -9.64
N SER A 66 -28.11 -10.00 -10.23
CA SER A 66 -28.24 -8.53 -10.30
C SER A 66 -28.32 -7.86 -8.92
N LYS A 67 -28.56 -8.63 -7.85
CA LYS A 67 -28.54 -8.15 -6.46
C LYS A 67 -27.14 -7.83 -5.95
N VAL A 68 -26.09 -8.37 -6.59
CA VAL A 68 -24.70 -8.17 -6.16
C VAL A 68 -24.15 -6.90 -6.80
N VAL A 69 -24.22 -5.80 -6.04
CA VAL A 69 -23.79 -4.46 -6.46
C VAL A 69 -22.83 -3.89 -5.42
N GLY A 70 -21.88 -3.08 -5.86
CA GLY A 70 -20.97 -2.34 -4.99
C GLY A 70 -19.90 -1.65 -5.82
N ILE A 71 -19.62 -0.41 -5.48
CA ILE A 71 -18.51 0.36 -6.10
C ILE A 71 -17.24 0.06 -5.33
N THR A 72 -17.33 0.00 -4.01
CA THR A 72 -16.20 -0.34 -3.15
C THR A 72 -16.09 -1.84 -2.93
N ARG A 73 -14.90 -2.27 -2.56
CA ARG A 73 -14.59 -3.65 -2.15
C ARG A 73 -15.55 -4.14 -1.06
N ASN A 74 -15.78 -3.32 -0.04
CA ASN A 74 -16.60 -3.67 1.12
C ASN A 74 -18.08 -3.81 0.74
N GLU A 75 -18.61 -2.88 -0.06
CA GLU A 75 -19.99 -2.95 -0.57
C GLU A 75 -20.22 -4.21 -1.41
N LEU A 76 -19.28 -4.53 -2.30
CA LEU A 76 -19.38 -5.67 -3.19
C LEU A 76 -19.33 -6.99 -2.44
N ILE A 77 -18.40 -7.14 -1.49
CA ILE A 77 -18.32 -8.33 -0.64
C ILE A 77 -19.59 -8.46 0.19
N HIS A 78 -20.08 -7.37 0.77
CA HIS A 78 -21.29 -7.39 1.58
C HIS A 78 -22.53 -7.83 0.77
N SER A 79 -22.77 -7.24 -0.40
CA SER A 79 -23.91 -7.62 -1.25
C SER A 79 -23.79 -9.04 -1.78
N PHE A 80 -22.58 -9.49 -2.12
CA PHE A 80 -22.32 -10.87 -2.52
C PHE A 80 -22.65 -11.87 -1.41
N ARG A 81 -22.19 -11.59 -0.19
CA ARG A 81 -22.44 -12.45 0.98
C ARG A 81 -23.89 -12.45 1.41
N GLN A 82 -24.61 -11.33 1.26
CA GLN A 82 -26.06 -11.30 1.45
C GLN A 82 -26.80 -12.20 0.46
N TRP A 83 -26.30 -12.33 -0.78
CA TRP A 83 -26.91 -13.19 -1.79
C TRP A 83 -26.56 -14.68 -1.61
N LYS A 84 -25.28 -15.01 -1.44
CA LYS A 84 -24.82 -16.41 -1.30
C LYS A 84 -25.09 -17.01 0.08
N GLY A 85 -25.11 -16.17 1.11
CA GLY A 85 -25.18 -16.58 2.51
C GLY A 85 -23.83 -16.52 3.23
N GLU A 86 -23.90 -16.38 4.55
CA GLU A 86 -22.73 -16.22 5.42
C GLU A 86 -21.83 -17.47 5.49
N SER A 87 -22.42 -18.65 5.36
CA SER A 87 -21.74 -19.94 5.38
C SER A 87 -21.14 -20.36 4.03
N PHE A 88 -21.35 -19.59 2.97
CA PHE A 88 -20.78 -19.89 1.67
C PHE A 88 -19.25 -19.75 1.72
N THR A 89 -18.53 -20.75 1.22
CA THR A 89 -17.07 -20.71 1.03
C THR A 89 -16.75 -21.22 -0.37
N PRO A 90 -15.97 -20.48 -1.18
CA PRO A 90 -15.57 -20.95 -2.50
C PRO A 90 -14.84 -22.31 -2.45
N ALA A 91 -15.04 -23.13 -3.47
CA ALA A 91 -14.47 -24.49 -3.51
C ALA A 91 -12.93 -24.49 -3.60
N ALA A 92 -12.36 -23.47 -4.25
CA ALA A 92 -10.92 -23.31 -4.43
C ALA A 92 -10.20 -22.77 -3.18
N THR A 93 -10.94 -22.36 -2.14
CA THR A 93 -10.34 -21.73 -0.97
C THR A 93 -9.47 -22.70 -0.18
N HIS A 94 -8.25 -22.27 0.14
CA HIS A 94 -7.28 -23.05 0.91
C HIS A 94 -7.80 -23.40 2.31
N ASP A 95 -7.49 -24.60 2.82
CA ASP A 95 -8.02 -25.11 4.09
C ASP A 95 -7.75 -24.19 5.30
N ALA A 96 -6.58 -23.55 5.34
CA ALA A 96 -6.22 -22.59 6.39
C ALA A 96 -7.08 -21.30 6.38
N LEU A 97 -7.77 -21.02 5.27
CA LEU A 97 -8.62 -19.84 5.11
C LEU A 97 -10.11 -20.16 5.23
N LYS A 98 -10.52 -21.43 5.15
CA LYS A 98 -11.93 -21.82 5.29
C LYS A 98 -12.50 -21.34 6.63
N TRP A 99 -13.75 -20.93 6.62
CA TRP A 99 -14.49 -20.56 7.82
C TRP A 99 -15.58 -21.58 8.11
N SER A 100 -15.93 -21.71 9.39
CA SER A 100 -16.92 -22.65 9.89
C SER A 100 -17.56 -22.10 11.16
N SER A 101 -18.52 -22.83 11.74
CA SER A 101 -19.11 -22.44 13.03
C SER A 101 -18.08 -22.32 14.17
N LYS A 102 -16.91 -22.96 14.05
CA LYS A 102 -15.82 -22.87 15.05
C LYS A 102 -14.86 -21.69 14.82
N ASP A 103 -14.73 -21.24 13.58
CA ASP A 103 -13.92 -20.08 13.16
C ASP A 103 -14.77 -19.24 12.18
N PRO A 104 -15.72 -18.45 12.72
CA PRO A 104 -16.69 -17.74 11.89
C PRO A 104 -16.02 -16.57 11.17
N PHE A 105 -16.50 -16.32 9.96
CA PHE A 105 -16.21 -15.08 9.24
C PHE A 105 -17.52 -14.30 9.17
N PRO A 106 -17.80 -13.37 10.10
CA PRO A 106 -19.11 -12.73 10.18
C PRO A 106 -19.35 -11.72 9.06
N ILE A 107 -20.62 -11.47 8.70
CA ILE A 107 -20.96 -10.34 7.83
C ILE A 107 -20.89 -9.05 8.63
N ASP A 108 -19.84 -8.26 8.40
CA ASP A 108 -19.72 -6.94 9.01
C ASP A 108 -20.79 -5.99 8.45
N LYS A 109 -21.31 -5.12 9.33
CA LYS A 109 -22.21 -4.05 8.90
C LYS A 109 -21.47 -3.14 7.93
N PRO A 110 -22.14 -2.62 6.88
CA PRO A 110 -21.50 -1.72 5.94
C PRO A 110 -21.00 -0.48 6.70
N VAL A 111 -19.68 -0.39 6.86
CA VAL A 111 -19.03 0.80 7.39
C VAL A 111 -19.12 1.84 6.29
N LYS A 112 -19.83 2.95 6.56
CA LYS A 112 -19.82 4.08 5.64
C LYS A 112 -18.42 4.67 5.64
N ASP A 113 -17.80 4.69 4.47
CA ASP A 113 -16.53 5.39 4.29
C ASP A 113 -16.72 6.84 4.72
N THR A 114 -15.82 7.33 5.57
CA THR A 114 -15.80 8.73 5.94
C THR A 114 -15.49 9.55 4.71
N SER A 115 -16.33 10.53 4.41
CA SER A 115 -16.05 11.48 3.33
C SER A 115 -14.67 12.09 3.53
N TRP A 116 -13.88 12.11 2.45
CA TRP A 116 -12.56 12.72 2.46
C TRP A 116 -12.69 14.19 2.90
N THR A 117 -12.09 14.53 4.03
CA THR A 117 -12.09 15.89 4.56
C THR A 117 -10.67 16.38 4.73
N VAL A 118 -10.40 17.58 4.23
CA VAL A 118 -9.11 18.24 4.46
C VAL A 118 -9.09 18.70 5.92
N ILE A 119 -8.25 18.08 6.73
CA ILE A 119 -8.04 18.49 8.13
C ILE A 119 -7.29 19.83 8.10
N ALA A 120 -8.03 20.93 8.27
CA ALA A 120 -7.42 22.23 8.50
C ALA A 120 -6.65 22.17 9.83
N LYS A 121 -5.35 22.51 9.79
CA LYS A 121 -4.58 22.65 11.03
C LYS A 121 -5.24 23.74 11.89
N PRO A 122 -5.51 23.49 13.18
CA PRO A 122 -6.01 24.54 14.04
C PRO A 122 -4.99 25.69 14.05
N LYS A 123 -5.46 26.91 13.77
CA LYS A 123 -4.65 28.12 13.98
C LYS A 123 -4.40 28.21 15.48
N GLU A 124 -3.14 28.09 15.90
CA GLU A 124 -2.72 28.48 17.24
C GLU A 124 -2.99 29.98 17.39
N SER A 125 -4.14 30.33 17.95
CA SER A 125 -4.35 31.67 18.48
C SER A 125 -3.44 31.83 19.69
N LYS A 126 -2.40 32.67 19.56
CA LYS A 126 -1.67 33.19 20.71
C LYS A 126 -2.67 33.87 21.64
N VAL A 127 -2.93 33.28 22.80
CA VAL A 127 -3.63 33.94 23.90
C VAL A 127 -2.65 33.99 25.06
N ASP A 128 -2.22 35.21 25.37
CA ASP A 128 -1.41 35.50 26.55
C ASP A 128 -2.23 35.28 27.85
N SER A 129 -1.59 34.57 28.77
CA SER A 129 -1.62 34.75 30.24
C SER A 129 -2.96 34.87 31.01
N GLN A 130 -3.40 33.70 31.50
CA GLN A 130 -3.75 33.39 32.91
C GLN A 130 -5.06 33.95 33.54
N PRO A 131 -5.50 33.42 34.72
CA PRO A 131 -6.49 32.34 34.84
C PRO A 131 -7.83 32.81 35.43
N LYS A 132 -8.93 32.08 35.19
CA LYS A 132 -10.06 31.94 36.13
C LYS A 132 -11.03 30.82 35.74
N SER A 133 -11.41 30.08 36.77
CA SER A 133 -12.42 29.03 36.86
C SER A 133 -13.77 29.40 36.24
N GLN A 134 -14.38 28.46 35.48
CA GLN A 134 -15.67 27.82 35.82
C GLN A 134 -16.18 26.93 34.68
N LYS A 135 -16.78 25.80 35.07
CA LYS A 135 -17.31 24.70 34.27
C LYS A 135 -18.31 25.15 33.19
N LYS A 136 -18.18 24.63 31.96
CA LYS A 136 -19.33 24.18 31.14
C LYS A 136 -18.96 22.91 30.37
N LYS A 137 -19.87 21.93 30.45
CA LYS A 137 -19.81 20.59 29.85
C LYS A 137 -19.86 20.71 28.32
N SER A 138 -18.94 20.07 27.61
CA SER A 138 -19.20 19.55 26.28
C SER A 138 -18.68 18.12 26.19
N ILE A 139 -19.54 17.28 25.65
CA ILE A 139 -19.43 15.83 25.56
C ILE A 139 -18.19 15.50 24.72
N LYS A 140 -17.23 14.79 25.33
CA LYS A 140 -16.11 14.19 24.62
C LYS A 140 -16.64 12.93 23.93
N TYR A 141 -16.92 12.99 22.64
CA TYR A 141 -16.92 11.79 21.82
C TYR A 141 -15.45 11.43 21.60
N ASP A 142 -15.13 10.22 22.05
CA ASP A 142 -13.84 9.58 21.95
C ASP A 142 -13.29 9.63 20.52
N THR A 143 -12.29 10.48 20.32
CA THR A 143 -11.37 10.40 19.18
C THR A 143 -10.41 9.24 19.43
N ILE A 144 -10.95 8.03 19.57
CA ILE A 144 -10.13 6.82 19.68
C ILE A 144 -9.62 6.50 18.28
N SER A 145 -8.31 6.70 18.11
CA SER A 145 -7.43 5.95 17.20
C SER A 145 -7.18 6.44 15.77
N LEU A 146 -7.30 7.74 15.47
CA LEU A 146 -6.56 8.29 14.31
C LEU A 146 -5.10 8.51 14.71
N ILE A 147 -4.26 7.48 14.51
CA ILE A 147 -2.82 7.59 14.68
C ILE A 147 -2.25 8.29 13.44
N PRO A 148 -1.63 9.47 13.55
CA PRO A 148 -0.97 10.10 12.42
C PRO A 148 0.14 9.18 11.89
N ALA A 149 0.28 9.09 10.57
CA ALA A 149 1.34 8.33 9.93
C ALA A 149 2.70 8.73 10.51
N LYS A 150 3.39 7.76 11.11
CA LYS A 150 4.67 7.92 11.82
C LYS A 150 5.80 8.16 10.80
N GLY A 151 5.81 9.33 10.18
CA GLY A 151 6.78 9.71 9.15
C GLY A 151 6.80 11.21 8.83
N SER A 152 5.76 11.97 9.18
CA SER A 152 5.62 13.38 8.81
C SER A 152 5.71 14.30 10.02
N GLN A 153 6.81 14.26 10.78
CA GLN A 153 7.09 15.35 11.73
C GLN A 153 7.86 16.46 11.02
N ALA A 154 7.20 17.59 10.79
CA ALA A 154 7.86 18.81 10.38
C ALA A 154 8.70 19.32 11.56
N LEU A 155 10.03 19.32 11.41
CA LEU A 155 10.97 19.85 12.39
C LEU A 155 10.75 21.36 12.56
N HIS A 156 10.05 21.75 13.63
CA HIS A 156 10.12 23.11 14.15
C HIS A 156 11.46 23.30 14.88
N LYS A 157 12.14 24.41 14.57
CA LYS A 157 13.39 24.85 15.21
C LYS A 157 13.16 25.24 16.68
N ILE A 158 14.30 25.26 17.41
CA ILE A 158 14.60 25.75 18.78
C ILE A 158 14.79 24.56 19.73
N GLY A 159 15.90 24.32 20.43
CA GLY A 159 17.18 24.99 20.63
C GLY A 159 17.91 24.28 21.80
N ASN A 160 19.23 24.08 21.65
CA ASN A 160 20.22 23.71 22.69
C ASN A 160 20.15 22.33 23.38
N THR A 161 20.79 21.34 22.76
CA THR A 161 21.68 20.37 23.44
C THR A 161 22.67 19.80 22.43
N THR A 162 23.94 19.79 22.82
CA THR A 162 25.08 19.37 22.00
C THR A 162 25.16 17.85 21.91
N GLU A 163 24.51 17.25 20.92
CA GLU A 163 24.87 15.90 20.47
C GLU A 163 25.00 15.87 18.94
N LYS A 164 26.23 15.66 18.47
CA LYS A 164 26.59 15.62 17.05
C LYS A 164 26.08 14.33 16.41
N HIS A 165 24.79 14.25 16.11
CA HIS A 165 24.31 13.24 15.16
C HIS A 165 24.84 13.56 13.76
N LYS A 166 25.69 12.68 13.22
CA LYS A 166 26.16 12.75 11.83
C LYS A 166 24.94 12.77 10.92
N LYS A 167 24.71 13.91 10.26
CA LYS A 167 23.75 14.02 9.15
C LYS A 167 24.11 12.97 8.12
N VAL A 168 23.25 11.98 7.92
CA VAL A 168 23.31 11.13 6.73
C VAL A 168 23.14 12.07 5.55
N LYS A 169 24.22 12.25 4.77
CA LYS A 169 24.17 13.07 3.56
C LYS A 169 23.15 12.42 2.63
N ARG A 170 22.07 13.14 2.35
CA ARG A 170 21.19 12.82 1.23
C ARG A 170 22.11 12.71 0.01
N ILE A 171 22.12 11.55 -0.65
CA ILE A 171 22.81 11.40 -1.92
C ILE A 171 22.14 12.41 -2.84
N LYS A 172 22.82 13.52 -3.13
CA LYS A 172 22.42 14.39 -4.23
C LYS A 172 22.55 13.51 -5.47
N ALA A 173 21.50 13.46 -6.29
CA ALA A 173 21.64 12.93 -7.64
C ALA A 173 22.91 13.54 -8.24
N SER A 174 23.79 12.69 -8.77
CA SER A 174 25.02 13.16 -9.41
C SER A 174 24.62 14.21 -10.44
N GLN A 175 25.10 15.44 -10.25
CA GLN A 175 24.98 16.40 -11.33
C GLN A 175 25.73 15.80 -12.53
N PRO A 176 25.16 15.88 -13.74
CA PRO A 176 25.86 15.39 -14.91
C PRO A 176 27.22 16.09 -15.04
N PRO A 177 28.21 15.43 -15.66
CA PRO A 177 29.49 16.05 -15.97
C PRO A 177 29.27 17.42 -16.64
N ALA A 178 30.08 18.42 -16.27
CA ALA A 178 29.97 19.76 -16.84
C ALA A 178 30.02 19.69 -18.37
N GLY A 179 28.93 20.10 -19.04
CA GLY A 179 28.79 20.09 -20.49
C GLY A 179 27.77 19.11 -21.07
N GLN A 180 27.21 18.19 -20.27
CA GLN A 180 26.07 17.35 -20.71
C GLN A 180 24.78 17.76 -20.00
N SER A 181 23.83 18.29 -20.76
CA SER A 181 22.43 18.37 -20.31
C SER A 181 21.84 16.97 -20.36
N PHE A 182 21.19 16.51 -19.29
CA PHE A 182 20.35 15.32 -19.37
C PHE A 182 19.31 15.56 -20.46
N ARG A 183 19.30 14.74 -21.51
CA ARG A 183 18.21 14.71 -22.50
C ARG A 183 17.05 13.98 -21.85
N GLY A 184 16.05 14.74 -21.42
CA GLY A 184 14.84 14.20 -20.83
C GLY A 184 13.76 15.28 -20.78
N PHE A 185 12.52 14.83 -20.70
CA PHE A 185 11.38 15.72 -20.54
C PHE A 185 11.43 16.39 -19.15
N GLN A 186 10.99 17.65 -19.09
CA GLN A 186 10.89 18.35 -17.82
C GLN A 186 9.68 17.82 -17.06
N TRP A 187 9.92 17.23 -15.90
CA TRP A 187 8.82 16.85 -15.02
C TRP A 187 8.21 18.11 -14.41
N ASP A 188 7.05 18.53 -14.95
CA ASP A 188 6.24 19.57 -14.35
C ASP A 188 5.05 19.00 -13.55
N SER A 189 4.57 19.77 -12.59
CA SER A 189 3.42 19.41 -11.74
C SER A 189 2.09 19.87 -12.32
N VAL A 190 2.05 20.36 -13.57
CA VAL A 190 0.87 20.96 -14.19
C VAL A 190 0.09 19.89 -14.95
N ASN A 191 0.78 19.05 -15.71
CA ASN A 191 0.14 18.02 -16.54
C ASN A 191 0.35 16.58 -16.01
N HIS A 192 1.22 16.37 -15.01
CA HIS A 192 1.57 15.06 -14.48
C HIS A 192 1.96 14.03 -15.56
N SER A 193 2.57 14.49 -16.65
CA SER A 193 2.95 13.68 -17.82
C SER A 193 4.06 12.66 -17.55
N CYS A 194 4.65 12.64 -16.35
CA CYS A 194 5.82 11.83 -16.02
C CYS A 194 5.68 10.33 -16.31
N ALA A 195 4.46 9.78 -16.22
CA ALA A 195 4.22 8.40 -16.61
C ALA A 195 4.43 8.19 -18.13
N TYR A 196 3.94 9.10 -18.96
CA TYR A 196 4.07 9.03 -20.42
C TYR A 196 5.47 9.45 -20.89
N ASP A 197 6.08 10.46 -20.27
CA ASP A 197 7.45 10.89 -20.57
C ASP A 197 8.46 9.76 -20.38
N SER A 198 8.25 8.91 -19.37
CA SER A 198 9.11 7.75 -19.13
C SER A 198 9.08 6.75 -20.30
N ILE A 199 7.91 6.53 -20.91
CA ILE A 199 7.75 5.66 -22.08
C ILE A 199 8.45 6.29 -23.28
N LEU A 200 8.29 7.59 -23.51
CA LEU A 200 8.92 8.30 -24.62
C LEU A 200 10.46 8.29 -24.51
N VAL A 201 11.01 8.39 -23.29
CA VAL A 201 12.45 8.27 -23.05
C VAL A 201 12.95 6.86 -23.34
N ILE A 202 12.20 5.82 -22.95
CA ILE A 202 12.53 4.43 -23.27
C ILE A 202 12.51 4.20 -24.80
N LEU A 203 11.48 4.67 -25.48
CA LEU A 203 11.36 4.56 -26.94
C LEU A 203 12.48 5.32 -27.67
N LEU A 204 12.85 6.50 -27.19
CA LEU A 204 13.95 7.28 -27.74
C LEU A 204 15.29 6.56 -27.58
N ALA A 205 15.55 5.95 -26.40
CA ALA A 205 16.76 5.17 -26.18
C ALA A 205 16.83 3.95 -27.12
N LEU A 206 15.73 3.22 -27.25
CA LEU A 206 15.63 2.08 -28.19
C LEU A 206 15.86 2.52 -29.64
N TYR A 207 15.31 3.67 -30.03
CA TYR A 207 15.50 4.23 -31.35
C TYR A 207 16.97 4.63 -31.60
N GLU A 208 17.62 5.31 -30.65
CA GLU A 208 19.05 5.66 -30.77
C GLU A 208 19.95 4.42 -30.86
N ASP A 209 19.66 3.38 -30.08
CA ASP A 209 20.44 2.12 -30.09
C ASP A 209 20.23 1.30 -31.38
N CYS A 210 19.02 1.34 -31.94
CA CYS A 210 18.65 0.54 -33.13
C CYS A 210 18.67 1.33 -34.44
N LYS A 211 19.11 2.60 -34.42
CA LYS A 211 18.97 3.55 -35.53
C LYS A 211 19.49 3.01 -36.86
N GLU A 212 20.71 2.45 -36.86
CA GLU A 212 21.33 1.93 -38.08
C GLU A 212 20.56 0.74 -38.68
N SER A 213 20.06 -0.16 -37.82
CA SER A 213 19.24 -1.30 -38.27
C SER A 213 17.88 -0.86 -38.81
N TRP A 214 17.32 0.23 -38.29
CA TRP A 214 16.05 0.77 -38.76
C TRP A 214 16.19 1.50 -40.09
N GLU A 215 17.23 2.33 -40.24
CA GLU A 215 17.53 3.02 -41.50
C GLU A 215 17.86 2.04 -42.63
N ALA A 216 18.57 0.94 -42.33
CA ALA A 216 18.82 -0.13 -43.29
C ALA A 216 17.54 -0.84 -43.75
N ASN A 217 16.60 -1.11 -42.84
CA ASN A 217 15.33 -1.75 -43.19
C ASN A 217 14.39 -0.83 -43.99
N VAL A 218 14.42 0.48 -43.74
CA VAL A 218 13.63 1.46 -44.51
C VAL A 218 14.20 1.64 -45.92
N ALA A 219 15.53 1.64 -46.08
CA ALA A 219 16.17 1.73 -47.40
C ALA A 219 15.97 0.49 -48.29
N ILE A 220 15.70 -0.68 -47.71
CA ILE A 220 15.41 -1.92 -48.46
C ILE A 220 13.95 -1.93 -48.99
N GLN A 221 13.07 -1.11 -48.44
CA GLN A 221 11.65 -1.02 -48.83
C GLN A 221 11.32 0.15 -49.78
N SER A 222 12.31 0.97 -50.16
CA SER A 222 12.21 2.03 -51.16
C SER A 222 12.87 1.63 -52.47
#